data_AF-A0A4Y2WNM2-F1
#
_entry.id   AF-A0A4Y2WNM2-F1
#
_cell.length_a   1.000
_cell.length_b   1.000
_cell.length_c   1.000
_cell.angle_alpha   90.00
_cell.angle_beta   90.00
_cell.angle_gamma   90.00
#
_symmetry.space_group_name_H-M   'P 1'
#
loop_
_entity.id
_entity.type
_entity.pdbx_description
1 polymer ?
#
loop_
_entity_poly.entity_id
_entity_poly.type
_entity_poly.pdbx_seq_one_letter_code
_entity_poly.pdbx_strand_id
1 'polypeptide(L)'
;MNDGHNYPLAASAVSSGMDDLLTGAADIYCAKQLMEQLIALFREGGMQLHKWSSNRKELLANSEVSDGDITLTIPDETKALGLAWRPQKDSLAFSVSANVNTCES
;
A
#
# COMPACT_ATOMS: atom_id res chain seq x y z
N MET A 1 15.49 -7.65 18.48
CA MET A 1 14.87 -6.95 17.34
C MET A 1 15.88 -6.95 16.21
N ASN A 2 15.91 -8.05 15.46
CA ASN A 2 16.77 -8.22 14.29
C ASN A 2 15.99 -8.98 13.21
N ASP A 3 14.78 -8.50 12.96
CA ASP A 3 13.78 -9.23 12.16
C ASP A 3 13.85 -8.79 10.67
N GLY A 4 14.64 -7.75 10.36
CA GLY A 4 14.83 -7.23 9.00
C GLY A 4 15.78 -8.04 8.10
N HIS A 5 16.54 -9.00 8.64
CA HIS A 5 17.47 -9.82 7.85
C HIS A 5 16.77 -10.93 7.05
N ASN A 6 15.61 -11.40 7.52
CA ASN A 6 14.87 -12.49 6.86
C ASN A 6 14.06 -12.00 5.64
N TYR A 7 13.72 -10.71 5.61
CA TYR A 7 12.86 -10.12 4.59
C TYR A 7 13.48 -8.84 4.01
N PRO A 8 14.57 -8.95 3.23
CA PRO A 8 15.32 -7.79 2.75
C PRO A 8 14.48 -6.86 1.86
N LEU A 9 13.50 -7.38 1.12
CA LEU A 9 12.63 -6.55 0.27
C LEU A 9 11.63 -5.76 1.12
N ALA A 10 11.02 -6.42 2.12
CA ALA A 10 10.10 -5.78 3.05
C ALA A 10 10.82 -4.75 3.93
N ALA A 11 12.00 -5.11 4.46
CA ALA A 11 12.82 -4.22 5.28
C ALA A 11 13.26 -2.96 4.52
N SER A 12 13.53 -3.06 3.21
CA SER A 12 13.85 -1.90 2.38
C SER A 12 12.61 -1.04 2.06
N ALA A 13 11.41 -1.61 2.07
CA ALA A 13 10.17 -0.88 1.78
C ALA A 13 9.60 -0.19 3.03
N VAL A 14 9.81 -0.77 4.22
CA VAL A 14 9.27 -0.23 5.48
C VAL A 14 10.16 0.92 6.00
N SER A 15 9.69 2.15 5.84
CA SER A 15 10.26 3.32 6.52
C SER A 15 9.57 3.52 7.88
N SER A 16 10.37 3.72 8.94
CA SER A 16 9.91 3.89 10.33
C SER A 16 8.91 5.05 10.47
N GLY A 17 7.63 4.73 10.72
CA GLY A 17 6.63 5.69 11.19
C GLY A 17 5.34 5.80 10.36
N MET A 18 4.94 4.80 9.57
CA MET A 18 3.79 4.93 8.67
C MET A 18 2.76 3.81 8.86
N ASP A 19 1.54 4.19 9.21
CA ASP A 19 0.34 3.34 9.16
C ASP A 19 -0.03 2.95 7.71
N ASP A 20 0.42 3.76 6.74
CA ASP A 20 0.22 3.56 5.30
C ASP A 20 1.56 3.25 4.61
N LEU A 21 1.71 2.05 4.04
CA LEU A 21 2.83 1.70 3.18
C LEU A 21 2.41 1.69 1.71
N LEU A 22 3.00 2.57 0.90
CA LEU A 22 2.88 2.52 -0.55
C LEU A 22 4.22 2.10 -1.16
N THR A 23 4.25 0.93 -1.78
CA THR A 23 5.44 0.40 -2.44
C THR A 23 5.09 -0.25 -3.77
N GLY A 24 6.08 -0.35 -4.66
CA GLY A 24 5.95 -0.96 -5.98
C GLY A 24 7.14 -1.86 -6.30
N ALA A 25 7.02 -2.64 -7.37
CA ALA A 25 8.11 -3.43 -7.92
C ALA A 25 8.10 -3.35 -9.45
N ALA A 26 9.22 -3.69 -10.08
CA ALA A 26 9.38 -3.64 -11.53
C ALA A 26 8.52 -4.66 -12.28
N ASP A 27 8.21 -5.80 -11.65
CA ASP A 27 7.48 -6.93 -12.23
C ASP A 27 6.46 -7.50 -11.26
N ILE A 28 5.43 -8.17 -11.80
CA ILE A 28 4.36 -8.79 -11.01
C ILE A 28 4.92 -9.87 -10.07
N TYR A 29 5.90 -10.64 -10.53
CA TYR A 29 6.53 -11.67 -9.69
C TYR A 29 7.24 -11.05 -8.48
N CYS A 30 8.01 -9.98 -8.71
CA CYS A 30 8.69 -9.24 -7.64
C CYS A 30 7.69 -8.57 -6.70
N ALA A 31 6.62 -7.97 -7.24
CA ALA A 31 5.55 -7.36 -6.45
C ALA A 31 4.82 -8.38 -5.57
N LYS A 32 4.60 -9.60 -6.08
CA LYS A 32 4.01 -10.70 -5.32
C LYS A 32 4.91 -11.12 -4.15
N GLN A 33 6.19 -11.35 -4.42
CA GLN A 33 7.14 -11.69 -3.36
C GLN A 33 7.23 -10.58 -2.30
N LEU A 34 7.25 -9.32 -2.74
CA LEU A 34 7.27 -8.17 -1.83
C LEU A 34 6.03 -8.16 -0.93
N MET A 35 4.84 -8.40 -1.48
CA MET A 35 3.60 -8.51 -0.70
C MET A 35 3.67 -9.63 0.34
N GLU A 36 4.10 -10.83 -0.07
CA GLU A 36 4.22 -11.98 0.84
C GLU A 36 5.24 -11.71 1.96
N GLN A 37 6.40 -11.12 1.64
CA GLN A 37 7.40 -10.74 2.64
C GLN A 37 6.89 -9.65 3.59
N LEU A 38 6.13 -8.67 3.11
CA LEU A 38 5.55 -7.64 3.95
C LEU A 38 4.53 -8.21 4.92
N ILE A 39 3.63 -9.09 4.45
CA ILE A 39 2.65 -9.75 5.30
C ILE A 39 3.34 -10.58 6.39
N ALA A 40 4.37 -11.35 6.01
CA ALA A 40 5.14 -12.13 6.97
C ALA A 40 5.88 -11.25 7.99
N LEU A 41 6.54 -10.19 7.53
CA LEU A 41 7.27 -9.24 8.40
C LEU A 41 6.34 -8.55 9.40
N PHE A 42 5.18 -8.04 8.96
CA PHE A 42 4.21 -7.43 9.86
C PHE A 42 3.67 -8.45 10.86
N ARG A 43 3.36 -9.67 10.41
CA ARG A 43 2.87 -10.76 11.27
C ARG A 43 3.89 -11.14 12.35
N GLU A 44 5.18 -11.22 11.99
CA GLU A 44 6.27 -11.50 12.94
C GLU A 44 6.47 -10.33 13.93
N GLY A 45 6.26 -9.09 13.46
CA GLY A 45 6.22 -7.89 14.29
C GLY A 45 4.96 -7.71 15.15
N GLY A 46 4.02 -8.67 15.13
CA GLY A 46 2.76 -8.62 15.87
C GLY A 46 1.74 -7.61 15.33
N MET A 47 1.97 -7.09 14.12
CA MET A 47 1.06 -6.18 13.41
C MET A 47 0.24 -6.96 12.38
N GLN A 48 -1.07 -6.75 12.37
CA GLN A 48 -1.93 -7.30 11.31
C GLN A 48 -2.18 -6.24 10.25
N LEU A 49 -1.97 -6.62 9.00
CA LEU A 49 -2.40 -5.81 7.88
C LEU A 49 -3.91 -6.03 7.69
N HIS A 50 -4.72 -4.98 7.62
CA HIS A 50 -6.17 -5.13 7.45
C HIS A 50 -6.65 -4.94 6.01
N LYS A 51 -5.88 -4.22 5.20
CA LYS A 51 -6.26 -3.87 3.82
C LYS A 51 -5.04 -3.86 2.91
N TRP A 52 -5.16 -4.55 1.77
CA TRP A 52 -4.19 -4.47 0.69
C TRP A 52 -4.88 -3.95 -0.58
N SER A 53 -4.26 -2.96 -1.22
CA SER A 53 -4.75 -2.39 -2.47
C SER A 53 -3.66 -2.40 -3.54
N SER A 54 -4.03 -2.76 -4.77
CA SER A 54 -3.09 -2.93 -5.88
C SER A 54 -3.63 -2.31 -7.17
N ASN A 55 -2.74 -1.86 -8.04
CA ASN A 55 -3.06 -1.41 -9.40
C ASN A 55 -3.23 -2.58 -10.40
N ARG A 56 -2.86 -3.82 -10.02
CA ARG A 56 -2.95 -5.01 -10.89
C ARG A 56 -3.79 -6.11 -10.26
N LYS A 57 -4.79 -6.59 -11.01
CA LYS A 57 -5.69 -7.70 -10.59
C LYS A 57 -4.94 -9.01 -10.36
N GLU A 58 -3.87 -9.23 -11.13
CA GLU A 58 -3.01 -10.42 -11.03
C GLU A 58 -2.36 -10.56 -9.64
N LEU A 59 -2.11 -9.45 -8.96
CA LEU A 59 -1.57 -9.46 -7.59
C LEU A 59 -2.62 -9.82 -6.54
N LEU A 60 -3.92 -9.66 -6.85
CA LEU A 60 -5.01 -10.04 -5.95
C LEU A 60 -5.46 -11.49 -6.11
N ALA A 61 -5.27 -12.08 -7.30
CA ALA A 61 -5.81 -13.39 -7.65
C ALA A 61 -5.05 -14.58 -7.03
N ASN A 62 -3.77 -14.39 -6.67
CA ASN A 62 -2.86 -15.47 -6.26
C ASN A 62 -2.38 -15.35 -4.82
N SER A 63 -3.06 -14.53 -4.02
CA SER A 63 -2.73 -14.36 -2.63
C SER A 63 -3.35 -15.53 -1.86
N GLU A 64 -2.56 -16.53 -1.47
CA GLU A 64 -2.92 -17.53 -0.45
C GLU A 64 -3.08 -16.89 0.94
N VAL A 65 -3.38 -15.59 1.00
CA VAL A 65 -3.85 -14.86 2.17
C VAL A 65 -5.32 -15.23 2.35
N SER A 66 -5.52 -16.52 2.62
CA SER A 66 -6.77 -17.11 3.10
C SER A 66 -6.77 -17.04 4.62
N ASP A 67 -6.53 -15.85 5.17
CA ASP A 67 -6.83 -15.53 6.55
C ASP A 67 -7.83 -14.37 6.44
N GLY A 68 -9.04 -14.55 6.98
CA GLY A 68 -10.19 -13.66 6.76
C GLY A 68 -10.01 -12.21 7.21
N ASP A 69 -8.80 -11.82 7.60
CA ASP A 69 -8.42 -10.54 8.18
C ASP A 69 -7.85 -9.53 7.16
N ILE A 70 -7.40 -9.97 5.97
CA ILE A 70 -6.83 -9.07 4.93
C ILE A 70 -7.79 -8.91 3.76
N THR A 71 -8.31 -7.70 3.58
CA THR A 71 -9.17 -7.37 2.43
C THR A 71 -8.33 -6.94 1.22
N LEU A 72 -8.32 -7.76 0.16
CA LEU A 72 -7.64 -7.53 -1.12
C LEU A 72 -8.59 -6.86 -2.13
N THR A 73 -8.33 -5.61 -2.51
CA THR A 73 -9.23 -4.85 -3.40
C THR A 73 -8.49 -3.96 -4.40
N ILE A 74 -9.12 -3.69 -5.55
CA ILE A 74 -8.77 -2.56 -6.43
C ILE A 74 -9.88 -1.54 -6.31
N PRO A 75 -9.82 -0.62 -5.33
CA PRO A 75 -10.79 0.46 -5.26
C PRO A 75 -10.64 1.40 -6.46
N ASP A 76 -11.72 2.11 -6.80
CA ASP A 76 -11.66 3.20 -7.79
C ASP A 76 -10.78 4.35 -7.28
N GLU A 77 -10.93 4.65 -5.99
CA GLU A 77 -10.15 5.62 -5.23
C GLU A 77 -9.98 5.14 -3.78
N THR A 78 -8.78 5.29 -3.20
CA THR A 78 -8.49 5.05 -1.78
C THR A 78 -7.57 6.14 -1.26
N LYS A 79 -7.47 6.33 0.05
CA LYS A 79 -6.40 7.15 0.61
C LYS A 79 -5.13 6.32 0.77
N ALA A 80 -4.00 6.93 0.46
CA ALA A 80 -2.65 6.43 0.76
C ALA A 80 -1.75 7.64 1.01
N LEU A 81 -1.00 7.65 2.12
CA LEU A 81 -0.07 8.74 2.46
C LEU A 81 -0.77 10.10 2.64
N GLY A 82 -2.02 10.10 3.08
CA GLY A 82 -2.85 11.32 3.17
C GLY A 82 -3.34 11.88 1.82
N LEU A 83 -3.02 11.22 0.70
CA LEU A 83 -3.42 11.59 -0.65
C LEU A 83 -4.50 10.64 -1.19
N ALA A 84 -5.26 11.09 -2.19
CA ALA A 84 -6.18 10.21 -2.91
C ALA A 84 -5.40 9.42 -3.97
N TRP A 85 -5.32 8.11 -3.81
CA TRP A 85 -4.73 7.20 -4.79
C TRP A 85 -5.81 6.54 -5.64
N ARG A 86 -5.61 6.52 -6.96
CA ARG A 86 -6.45 5.85 -7.94
C ARG A 86 -5.69 4.66 -8.53
N PRO A 87 -5.84 3.45 -7.96
CA PRO A 87 -5.07 2.28 -8.36
C PRO A 87 -5.18 1.95 -9.84
N GLN A 88 -6.37 2.10 -10.43
CA GLN A 88 -6.59 1.81 -11.85
C GLN A 88 -5.80 2.72 -12.80
N LYS A 89 -5.49 3.94 -12.36
CA LYS A 89 -4.75 4.94 -13.13
C LYS A 89 -3.32 5.11 -12.66
N ASP A 90 -2.91 4.35 -11.64
CA ASP A 90 -1.63 4.48 -10.96
C ASP A 90 -1.28 5.94 -10.61
N SER A 91 -2.27 6.69 -10.12
CA SER A 91 -2.17 8.15 -9.95
C SER A 91 -2.49 8.58 -8.53
N LEU A 92 -1.65 9.43 -7.95
CA LEU A 92 -1.92 10.16 -6.71
C LEU A 92 -2.52 11.52 -7.04
N ALA A 93 -3.56 11.89 -6.31
CA ALA A 93 -4.31 13.13 -6.46
C ALA A 93 -4.44 13.84 -5.10
N PHE A 94 -4.37 15.16 -5.15
CA PHE A 94 -4.70 16.04 -4.04
C PHE A 94 -5.73 17.05 -4.53
N SER A 95 -6.66 17.43 -3.66
CA SER A 95 -7.66 18.47 -3.97
C SER A 95 -7.26 19.74 -3.23
N VAL A 96 -7.19 20.85 -3.96
CA VAL A 96 -6.97 22.18 -3.38
C VAL A 96 -8.26 22.97 -3.53
N SER A 97 -8.88 23.30 -2.41
CA SER A 97 -9.98 24.27 -2.37
C SER A 97 -9.36 25.67 -2.39
N ALA A 98 -9.41 26.34 -3.53
CA ALA A 98 -9.04 27.76 -3.60
C ALA A 98 -10.20 28.60 -3.05
N ASN A 99 -10.04 29.18 -1.85
CA ASN A 99 -10.89 30.28 -1.43
C ASN A 99 -10.49 31.51 -2.25
N VAL A 100 -11.15 31.72 -3.38
CA VAL A 100 -11.04 32.99 -4.10
C VAL A 100 -11.78 34.03 -3.26
N ASN A 101 -11.04 34.76 -2.44
CA ASN A 101 -11.55 36.00 -1.88
C ASN A 101 -11.46 37.02 -3.01
N THR A 102 -12.51 37.15 -3.81
CA THR A 102 -12.64 38.29 -4.74
C THR A 102 -12.71 39.55 -3.89
N CYS A 103 -11.59 40.26 -3.80
CA CYS A 103 -11.56 41.64 -3.36
C CYS A 103 -12.23 42.49 -4.46
N GLU A 104 -13.54 42.66 -4.38
CA GLU A 104 -14.22 43.69 -5.17
C GLU A 104 -13.80 45.06 -4.61
N SER A 105 -13.27 45.93 -5.49
CA SER A 105 -12.96 47.34 -5.24
C SER A 105 -13.95 48.22 -5.98
#